data_AF-A0A968TU54-F1
#
_entry.id   AF-A0A968TU54-F1
#
_cell.length_a   1.000
_cell.length_b   1.000
_cell.length_c   1.000
_cell.angle_alpha   90.00
_cell.angle_beta   90.00
_cell.angle_gamma   90.00
#
_symmetry.space_group_name_H-M   'P 1'
#
loop_
_entity.id
_entity.type
_entity.pdbx_description
1 polymer ?
#
loop_
_entity_poly.entity_id
_entity_poly.type
_entity_poly.pdbx_seq_one_letter_code
_entity_poly.pdbx_strand_id
1 'polypeptide(L)'
;GARADGADGGRGVRPARDARRPRMLKTLELRADALRRLHEHQVRLLKEWRGHQAADRRKQAEELLPTLLLSINAIASGLRTTG
;
A
#
# COMPACT_ATOMS: atom_id res chain seq x y z
N GLY A 1 15.91 -59.37 17.28
CA GLY A 1 15.88 -58.70 15.97
C GLY A 1 14.54 -58.99 15.34
N ALA A 2 13.91 -58.18 14.53
CA ALA A 2 14.20 -56.97 13.77
C ALA A 2 12.82 -56.64 13.13
N ARG A 3 12.34 -55.46 12.83
CA ARG A 3 12.72 -54.05 12.88
C ARG A 3 11.36 -53.34 12.80
N ALA A 4 11.13 -52.35 13.63
CA ALA A 4 10.09 -51.36 13.40
C ALA A 4 10.72 -50.26 12.56
N ASP A 5 10.54 -50.29 11.24
CA ASP A 5 10.95 -49.18 10.37
C ASP A 5 9.69 -48.42 9.94
N GLY A 6 9.48 -47.31 10.63
CA GLY A 6 8.50 -46.30 10.29
C GLY A 6 8.85 -45.65 8.96
N ALA A 7 7.91 -45.70 8.03
CA ALA A 7 7.89 -44.79 6.89
C ALA A 7 6.92 -43.65 7.23
N ASP A 8 7.40 -42.71 8.05
CA ASP A 8 6.85 -41.35 8.07
C ASP A 8 7.14 -40.74 6.69
N GLY A 9 6.17 -40.91 5.79
CA GLY A 9 6.15 -40.26 4.49
C GLY A 9 5.91 -38.77 4.68
N GLY A 10 6.94 -38.08 5.16
CA GLY A 10 7.00 -36.64 5.33
C GLY A 10 6.67 -35.96 4.00
N ARG A 11 5.39 -35.66 3.80
CA ARG A 11 4.95 -34.63 2.87
C ARG A 11 5.62 -33.35 3.36
N GLY A 12 6.76 -33.03 2.78
CA GLY A 12 7.46 -31.78 3.02
C GLY A 12 6.45 -30.65 2.80
N VAL A 13 5.94 -30.10 3.91
CA VAL A 13 5.07 -28.94 3.90
C VAL A 13 5.87 -27.87 3.20
N ARG A 14 5.55 -27.61 1.93
CA ARG A 14 6.19 -26.53 1.18
C ARG A 14 5.89 -25.28 1.99
N PRO A 15 6.91 -24.57 2.54
CA PRO A 15 6.65 -23.34 3.26
C PRO A 15 5.80 -22.43 2.38
N ALA A 16 4.79 -21.83 2.99
CA ALA A 16 3.92 -20.84 2.36
C ALA A 16 4.78 -19.86 1.56
N ARG A 17 4.29 -19.40 0.40
CA ARG A 17 5.07 -18.59 -0.55
C ARG A 17 5.73 -17.37 0.14
N ASP A 18 5.10 -16.90 1.20
CA ASP A 18 5.52 -15.79 2.07
C ASP A 18 6.80 -16.10 2.86
N ALA A 19 6.91 -17.29 3.46
CA ALA A 19 8.11 -17.73 4.18
C ALA A 19 9.33 -17.90 3.26
N ARG A 20 9.14 -17.96 1.93
CA ARG A 20 10.21 -18.06 0.93
C ARG A 20 10.73 -16.70 0.46
N ARG A 21 10.06 -15.58 0.76
CA ARG A 21 10.42 -14.24 0.25
C ARG A 21 10.25 -13.12 1.28
N PRO A 22 10.90 -13.22 2.46
CA PRO A 22 10.74 -12.24 3.54
C PRO A 22 11.08 -10.80 3.14
N ARG A 23 12.10 -10.60 2.29
CA ARG A 23 12.48 -9.25 1.79
C ARG A 23 11.42 -8.63 0.89
N MET A 24 10.72 -9.45 0.09
CA MET A 24 9.64 -8.98 -0.78
C MET A 24 8.43 -8.55 0.04
N LEU A 25 8.05 -9.35 1.05
CA LEU A 25 6.97 -9.00 1.98
C LEU A 25 7.28 -7.71 2.71
N LYS A 26 8.49 -7.56 3.24
CA LYS A 26 8.89 -6.31 3.90
C LYS A 26 8.77 -5.10 2.98
N THR A 27 9.15 -5.25 1.71
CA THR A 27 9.01 -4.20 0.70
C THR A 27 7.53 -3.88 0.40
N LEU A 28 6.67 -4.89 0.37
CA LEU A 28 5.23 -4.72 0.15
C LEU A 28 4.56 -4.01 1.35
N GLU A 29 4.92 -4.40 2.57
CA GLU A 29 4.44 -3.76 3.81
C GLU A 29 4.84 -2.28 3.86
N LEU A 30 6.12 -1.97 3.64
CA LEU A 30 6.63 -0.60 3.63
C LEU A 30 5.91 0.26 2.58
N ARG A 31 5.66 -0.32 1.40
CA ARG A 31 4.89 0.35 0.35
C ARG A 31 3.44 0.57 0.76
N ALA A 32 2.78 -0.43 1.32
CA ALA A 32 1.39 -0.33 1.77
C ALA A 32 1.23 0.76 2.83
N ASP A 33 2.15 0.85 3.78
CA ASP A 33 2.12 1.89 4.81
C ASP A 33 2.42 3.28 4.27
N ALA A 34 3.36 3.41 3.33
CA ALA A 34 3.61 4.67 2.63
C ALA A 34 2.38 5.14 1.82
N LEU A 35 1.74 4.22 1.09
CA LEU A 35 0.52 4.49 0.33
C LEU A 35 -0.63 4.91 1.24
N ARG A 36 -0.78 4.26 2.41
CA ARG A 36 -1.80 4.63 3.40
C ARG A 36 -1.63 6.07 3.87
N ARG A 37 -0.40 6.45 4.25
CA ARG A 37 -0.08 7.83 4.67
C ARG A 37 -0.33 8.86 3.56
N LEU A 38 0.04 8.54 2.32
CA LEU A 38 -0.23 9.39 1.16
C LEU A 38 -1.72 9.55 0.91
N HIS A 39 -2.49 8.46 1.00
CA HIS A 39 -3.94 8.50 0.82
C HIS A 39 -4.62 9.34 1.91
N GLU A 40 -4.25 9.16 3.18
CA GLU A 40 -4.76 9.99 4.28
C GLU A 40 -4.47 11.48 4.06
N HIS A 41 -3.27 11.81 3.56
CA HIS A 41 -2.92 13.18 3.20
C HIS A 41 -3.78 13.72 2.06
N GLN A 42 -3.98 12.94 0.99
CA GLN A 42 -4.88 13.31 -0.11
C GLN A 42 -6.31 13.56 0.37
N VAL A 43 -6.85 12.72 1.26
CA VAL A 43 -8.18 12.90 1.83
C VAL A 43 -8.27 14.22 2.62
N ARG A 44 -7.24 14.58 3.39
CA ARG A 44 -7.18 15.88 4.09
C ARG A 44 -7.18 17.05 3.09
N LEU A 45 -6.35 16.99 2.05
CA LEU A 45 -6.30 18.01 0.99
C LEU A 45 -7.65 18.17 0.28
N LEU A 46 -8.34 17.07 -0.02
CA LEU A 46 -9.68 17.11 -0.64
C LEU A 46 -10.71 17.78 0.26
N LYS A 47 -10.69 17.48 1.57
CA LYS A 47 -11.58 18.12 2.53
C LYS A 47 -11.33 19.62 2.60
N GLU A 48 -10.07 20.03 2.65
CA GLU A 48 -9.68 21.43 2.69
C GLU A 48 -10.07 22.16 1.40
N TRP A 49 -9.73 21.60 0.25
CA TRP A 49 -10.09 22.14 -1.06
C TRP A 49 -11.61 22.33 -1.22
N ARG A 50 -12.41 21.31 -0.83
CA ARG A 50 -13.88 21.42 -0.83
C ARG A 50 -14.37 22.49 0.16
N GLY A 51 -13.70 22.67 1.29
CA GLY A 51 -13.99 23.72 2.26
C GLY A 51 -13.75 25.12 1.69
N HIS A 52 -12.64 25.34 0.99
CA HIS A 52 -12.37 26.62 0.32
C HIS A 52 -13.36 26.89 -0.82
N GLN A 53 -13.69 25.87 -1.62
CA GLN A 53 -14.72 25.97 -2.66
C GLN A 53 -16.09 26.39 -2.09
N ALA A 54 -16.51 25.76 -0.99
CA ALA A 54 -17.79 26.08 -0.34
C ALA A 54 -17.82 27.49 0.28
N ALA A 55 -16.65 28.04 0.63
CA ALA A 55 -16.50 29.39 1.17
C ALA A 55 -16.20 30.47 0.11
N ASP A 56 -16.31 30.14 -1.20
CA ASP A 56 -15.93 30.99 -2.35
C ASP A 56 -14.48 31.54 -2.27
N ARG A 57 -13.60 30.82 -1.59
CA ARG A 57 -12.16 31.12 -1.43
C ARG A 57 -11.36 30.57 -2.60
N ARG A 58 -11.65 31.08 -3.80
CA ARG A 58 -11.11 30.54 -5.07
C ARG A 58 -9.59 30.51 -5.11
N LYS A 59 -8.93 31.58 -4.66
CA LYS A 59 -7.47 31.66 -4.63
C LYS A 59 -6.85 30.56 -3.77
N GLN A 60 -7.37 30.33 -2.56
CA GLN A 60 -6.90 29.28 -1.66
C GLN A 60 -7.17 27.87 -2.22
N ALA A 61 -8.31 27.69 -2.90
CA ALA A 61 -8.61 26.44 -3.58
C ALA A 61 -7.66 26.18 -4.77
N GLU A 62 -7.31 27.21 -5.54
CA GLU A 62 -6.34 27.13 -6.64
C GLU A 62 -4.92 26.83 -6.13
N GLU A 63 -4.50 27.45 -5.02
CA GLU A 63 -3.20 27.22 -4.39
C GLU A 63 -3.02 25.76 -3.90
N LEU A 64 -4.11 25.08 -3.51
CA LEU A 64 -4.06 23.66 -3.12
C LEU A 64 -4.01 22.68 -4.29
N LEU A 65 -4.41 23.11 -5.49
CA LEU A 65 -4.58 22.23 -6.65
C LEU A 65 -3.28 21.51 -7.07
N PRO A 66 -2.10 22.17 -7.13
CA PRO A 66 -0.83 21.49 -7.46
C PRO A 66 -0.49 20.36 -6.48
N THR A 67 -0.69 20.59 -5.18
CA THR A 67 -0.42 19.58 -4.14
C THR A 67 -1.39 18.40 -4.24
N LEU A 68 -2.66 18.68 -4.53
CA LEU A 68 -3.65 17.63 -4.75
C LEU A 68 -3.28 16.76 -5.97
N LEU A 69 -2.90 17.37 -7.10
CA LEU A 69 -2.46 16.64 -8.29
C LEU A 69 -1.19 15.82 -8.05
N LEU A 70 -0.23 16.36 -7.30
CA LEU A 70 0.97 15.63 -6.90
C LEU A 70 0.62 14.38 -6.07
N SER A 71 -0.35 14.48 -5.16
CA SER A 71 -0.80 13.34 -4.35
C SER A 71 -1.38 12.21 -5.20
N ILE A 72 -2.13 12.54 -6.27
CA ILE A 72 -2.68 11.56 -7.21
C ILE A 72 -1.56 10.82 -7.94
N ASN A 73 -0.59 11.57 -8.49
CA ASN A 73 0.54 11.00 -9.21
C ASN A 73 1.42 10.10 -8.32
N ALA A 74 1.62 10.49 -7.05
CA ALA A 74 2.36 9.71 -6.08
C ALA A 74 1.67 8.38 -5.73
N ILE A 75 0.35 8.39 -5.55
CA ILE A 75 -0.44 7.19 -5.28
C ILE A 75 -0.44 6.26 -6.50
N ALA A 76 -0.69 6.79 -7.70
CA ALA A 76 -0.67 6.00 -8.94
C ALA A 76 0.69 5.30 -9.14
N SER A 77 1.79 6.04 -8.94
CA SER A 77 3.15 5.49 -9.02
C SER A 77 3.40 4.39 -7.98
N GLY A 78 2.85 4.54 -6.77
CA GLY A 78 3.00 3.56 -5.70
C GLY A 78 2.16 2.30 -5.91
N LEU A 79 0.96 2.40 -6.50
CA LEU A 79 0.07 1.26 -6.76
C LEU A 79 0.54 0.38 -7.92
N ARG A 80 1.38 0.91 -8.84
CA ARG A 80 1.87 0.19 -10.04
C ARG A 80 0.69 -0.32 -10.89
N THR A 81 0.73 -1.58 -11.33
CA THR A 81 -0.28 -2.17 -12.21
C THR A 81 -1.50 -2.62 -11.40
N THR A 82 -2.62 -1.94 -11.60
CA THR A 82 -3.92 -2.30 -11.02
C THR A 82 -4.90 -2.89 -12.04
N GLY A 83 -4.42 -3.13 -13.27
CA GLY A 83 -5.18 -3.67 -14.41
C GLY A 83 -5.09 -5.18 -14.51
#